data_AF-K2CAH1-F1
#
_entry.id   AF-K2CAH1-F1
#
_cell.length_a   1.000
_cell.length_b   1.000
_cell.length_c   1.000
_cell.angle_alpha   90.00
_cell.angle_beta   90.00
_cell.angle_gamma   90.00
#
_symmetry.space_group_name_H-M   'P 1'
#
loop_
_entity.id
_entity.type
_entity.pdbx_description
1 polymer ?
#
loop_
_entity_poly.entity_id
_entity_poly.type
_entity_poly.pdbx_seq_one_letter_code
_entity_poly.pdbx_strand_id
1 'polypeptide(L)'
;MALLWFCRGSILPLISEDPQYYLALQFDSGGALTDRNSNLMRVYADSRGDLSVYTELASHSPDLIAAILVAEDRNFYSHPGFDLSAIMRAAWQNLRSQRVVSGASTISQQLIRVIRPRPRNLTSKLQELLMALRLEQRYSKNQILEHYINTVSMFGNVRGIYLASHLLFGKSPDMLNLGESATLAAAVQAPGRFDPFTTRGNALLRRRRDWVLQQMLKNGKCDKSQYQNAVKLAIPKYRRKLPFNAPHFCDLTTATFGQPAGKKQTTLDLELQNFLYATTRAHLPRLMKSGAAQLAAIIADARTLEILAMTGSAEFGPVSGGFNNACIARRSGGSVLKPFLYALALESGYYPSFV
;
A
#
# COMPACT_ATOMS: atom_id res chain seq x y z
N MET A 1 -28.75 36.07 -16.25
CA MET A 1 -28.69 35.22 -15.04
C MET A 1 -28.60 33.72 -15.35
N ALA A 2 -29.48 33.13 -16.16
CA ALA A 2 -29.43 31.70 -16.51
C ALA A 2 -28.13 31.26 -17.21
N LEU A 3 -27.58 32.08 -18.12
CA LEU A 3 -26.31 31.79 -18.80
C LEU A 3 -25.11 31.75 -17.84
N LEU A 4 -25.07 32.65 -16.84
CA LEU A 4 -24.03 32.68 -15.81
C LEU A 4 -24.16 31.49 -14.85
N TRP A 5 -25.37 31.03 -14.57
CA TRP A 5 -25.62 29.83 -13.76
C TRP A 5 -25.26 28.55 -14.51
N PHE A 6 -25.56 28.47 -15.81
CA PHE A 6 -25.14 27.38 -16.68
C PHE A 6 -23.61 27.36 -16.86
N CYS A 7 -22.96 28.52 -17.05
CA CYS A 7 -21.51 28.62 -17.06
C CYS A 7 -20.90 28.21 -15.72
N ARG A 8 -21.48 28.60 -14.59
CA ARG A 8 -20.98 28.25 -13.23
C ARG A 8 -21.16 26.77 -12.89
N GLY A 9 -22.28 26.16 -13.27
CA GLY A 9 -22.58 24.75 -12.97
C GLY A 9 -21.99 23.75 -13.97
N SER A 10 -21.86 24.15 -15.25
CA SER A 10 -21.51 23.23 -16.35
C SER A 10 -20.15 23.50 -16.98
N ILE A 11 -19.60 24.72 -16.93
CA ILE A 11 -18.35 25.08 -17.64
C ILE A 11 -17.21 25.37 -16.65
N LEU A 12 -17.51 26.01 -15.51
CA LEU A 12 -16.53 26.34 -14.49
C LEU A 12 -15.79 25.10 -13.94
N PRO A 13 -16.47 24.00 -13.55
CA PRO A 13 -15.79 22.79 -13.07
C PRO A 13 -14.88 22.16 -14.13
N LEU A 14 -15.22 22.36 -15.41
CA LEU A 14 -14.43 21.91 -16.55
C LEU A 14 -13.18 22.74 -16.78
N ILE A 15 -13.10 23.98 -16.27
CA ILE A 15 -11.97 24.90 -16.48
C ILE A 15 -11.14 25.06 -15.20
N SER A 16 -11.77 25.03 -14.02
CA SER A 16 -11.12 25.33 -12.74
C SER A 16 -10.48 24.13 -12.04
N GLU A 17 -10.89 22.90 -12.36
CA GLU A 17 -10.32 21.73 -11.70
C GLU A 17 -8.96 21.34 -12.30
N ASP A 18 -7.95 21.27 -11.44
CA ASP A 18 -6.60 20.82 -11.75
C ASP A 18 -6.39 19.40 -11.22
N PRO A 19 -6.09 18.40 -12.08
CA PRO A 19 -5.80 17.04 -11.62
C PRO A 19 -4.60 16.96 -10.66
N GLN A 20 -3.65 17.91 -10.71
CA GLN A 20 -2.50 17.94 -9.80
C GLN A 20 -2.91 18.06 -8.34
N TYR A 21 -3.92 18.89 -8.07
CA TYR A 21 -4.43 19.10 -6.72
C TYR A 21 -4.94 17.78 -6.12
N TYR A 22 -5.70 17.00 -6.89
CA TYR A 22 -6.24 15.72 -6.42
C TYR A 22 -5.19 14.63 -6.26
N LEU A 23 -4.15 14.63 -7.09
CA LEU A 23 -3.01 13.72 -6.93
C LEU A 23 -2.21 14.03 -5.66
N ALA A 24 -2.01 15.31 -5.34
CA ALA A 24 -1.28 15.73 -4.14
C ALA A 24 -2.00 15.29 -2.84
N LEU A 25 -3.33 15.29 -2.84
CA LEU A 25 -4.13 14.86 -1.68
C LEU A 25 -4.14 13.35 -1.46
N GLN A 26 -3.71 12.54 -2.44
CA GLN A 26 -3.93 11.10 -2.38
C GLN A 26 -3.16 10.38 -1.26
N PHE A 27 -2.04 10.96 -0.83
CA PHE A 27 -1.18 10.42 0.23
C PHE A 27 -0.96 11.45 1.35
N ASP A 28 -1.91 12.37 1.53
CA ASP A 28 -1.87 13.39 2.59
C ASP A 28 -2.12 12.81 3.99
N SER A 29 -2.72 11.63 4.05
CA SER A 29 -3.14 10.94 5.27
C SER A 29 -3.07 9.42 5.06
N GLY A 30 -2.77 8.71 6.15
CA GLY A 30 -2.51 7.27 6.08
C GLY A 30 -1.19 6.95 5.38
N GLY A 31 -0.87 5.66 5.32
CA GLY A 31 0.39 5.21 4.74
C GLY A 31 1.00 4.08 5.55
N ALA A 32 2.32 4.11 5.72
CA ALA A 32 3.02 3.03 6.41
C ALA A 32 4.26 3.49 7.17
N LEU A 33 4.51 2.81 8.28
CA LEU A 33 5.82 2.80 8.93
C LEU A 33 6.65 1.67 8.34
N THR A 34 7.91 1.98 8.07
CA THR A 34 8.92 1.02 7.61
C THR A 34 10.14 1.03 8.52
N ASP A 35 10.84 -0.09 8.54
CA ASP A 35 12.08 -0.24 9.28
C ASP A 35 13.20 0.56 8.59
N ARG A 36 14.38 0.59 9.20
CA ARG A 36 15.54 1.31 8.65
C ARG A 36 16.04 0.75 7.31
N ASN A 37 15.60 -0.44 6.93
CA ASN A 37 15.91 -1.10 5.66
C ASN A 37 14.72 -1.05 4.67
N SER A 38 13.74 -0.15 4.89
CA SER A 38 12.55 0.05 4.07
C SER A 38 11.54 -1.11 4.03
N ASN A 39 11.67 -2.11 4.91
CA ASN A 39 10.71 -3.19 5.08
C ASN A 39 9.42 -2.71 5.75
N LEU A 40 8.28 -3.21 5.29
CA LEU A 40 6.98 -2.80 5.80
C LEU A 40 6.76 -3.29 7.24
N MET A 41 6.50 -2.36 8.17
CA MET A 41 6.22 -2.69 9.58
C MET A 41 4.73 -2.69 9.89
N ARG A 42 4.04 -1.59 9.57
CA ARG A 42 2.62 -1.40 9.87
C ARG A 42 2.00 -0.40 8.89
N VAL A 43 0.78 -0.69 8.45
CA VAL A 43 -0.01 0.15 7.54
C VAL A 43 -1.12 0.84 8.32
N TYR A 44 -1.37 2.10 8.00
CA TYR A 44 -2.38 2.96 8.60
C TYR A 44 -3.37 3.41 7.52
N ALA A 45 -4.66 3.42 7.86
CA ALA A 45 -5.69 3.86 6.96
C ALA A 45 -5.67 5.39 6.80
N ASP A 46 -6.04 5.87 5.63
CA ASP A 46 -6.28 7.29 5.37
C ASP A 46 -7.56 7.77 6.07
N SER A 47 -7.85 9.06 5.94
CA SER A 47 -9.07 9.68 6.49
C SER A 47 -10.38 9.07 5.97
N ARG A 48 -10.35 8.34 4.85
CA ARG A 48 -11.50 7.63 4.25
C ARG A 48 -11.57 6.17 4.67
N GLY A 49 -10.61 5.68 5.45
CA GLY A 49 -10.50 4.28 5.86
C GLY A 49 -9.80 3.39 4.84
N ASP A 50 -9.21 3.97 3.79
CA ASP A 50 -8.49 3.24 2.75
C ASP A 50 -7.03 3.00 3.16
N LEU A 51 -6.53 1.79 2.88
CA LEU A 51 -5.14 1.40 3.09
C LEU A 51 -4.38 1.56 1.78
N SER A 52 -3.32 2.37 1.78
CA SER A 52 -2.46 2.59 0.63
C SER A 52 -1.00 2.73 1.05
N VAL A 53 -0.08 2.33 0.17
CA VAL A 53 1.36 2.59 0.32
C VAL A 53 1.87 2.97 -1.06
N TYR A 54 2.42 4.16 -1.18
CA TYR A 54 3.02 4.63 -2.41
C TYR A 54 4.33 3.87 -2.68
N THR A 55 4.50 3.46 -3.93
CA THR A 55 5.70 2.81 -4.44
C THR A 55 6.01 3.30 -5.85
N GLU A 56 7.30 3.43 -6.14
CA GLU A 56 7.76 3.86 -7.45
C GLU A 56 7.44 2.82 -8.53
N LEU A 57 7.25 3.27 -9.76
CA LEU A 57 6.98 2.39 -10.90
C LEU A 57 8.10 1.36 -11.09
N ALA A 58 9.35 1.74 -10.82
CA ALA A 58 10.51 0.87 -10.91
C ALA A 58 10.50 -0.28 -9.89
N SER A 59 9.74 -0.16 -8.80
CA SER A 59 9.60 -1.21 -7.78
C SER A 59 8.57 -2.29 -8.15
N HIS A 60 8.18 -2.37 -9.42
CA HIS A 60 7.18 -3.31 -9.92
C HIS A 60 7.75 -4.22 -11.00
N SER A 61 7.33 -5.48 -10.99
CA SER A 61 7.71 -6.47 -12.01
C SER A 61 7.34 -5.97 -13.42
N PRO A 62 8.23 -6.13 -14.43
CA PRO A 62 7.90 -5.82 -15.83
C PRO A 62 6.67 -6.57 -16.34
N ASP A 63 6.46 -7.80 -15.87
CA ASP A 63 5.28 -8.61 -16.22
C ASP A 63 4.00 -7.99 -15.70
N LEU A 64 4.04 -7.39 -14.49
CA LEU A 64 2.90 -6.69 -13.91
C LEU A 64 2.54 -5.47 -14.74
N ILE A 65 3.53 -4.65 -15.09
CA ILE A 65 3.31 -3.47 -15.93
C ILE A 65 2.75 -3.86 -17.29
N ALA A 66 3.34 -4.87 -17.94
CA ALA A 66 2.84 -5.39 -19.20
C ALA A 66 1.40 -5.94 -19.09
N ALA A 67 1.09 -6.66 -18.00
CA ALA A 67 -0.24 -7.20 -17.77
C ALA A 67 -1.30 -6.10 -17.61
N ILE A 68 -1.01 -5.04 -16.86
CA ILE A 68 -1.91 -3.90 -16.66
C ILE A 68 -2.19 -3.19 -17.99
N LEU A 69 -1.13 -2.88 -18.74
CA LEU A 69 -1.26 -2.21 -20.04
C LEU A 69 -2.09 -3.06 -21.00
N VAL A 70 -1.82 -4.36 -21.09
CA VAL A 70 -2.59 -5.25 -21.97
C VAL A 70 -4.05 -5.41 -21.51
N ALA A 71 -4.31 -5.40 -20.20
CA ALA A 71 -5.64 -5.60 -19.65
C ALA A 71 -6.54 -4.35 -19.75
N GLU A 72 -5.96 -3.17 -19.50
CA GLU A 72 -6.69 -1.90 -19.35
C GLU A 72 -6.51 -0.96 -20.54
N ASP A 73 -5.28 -0.82 -21.07
CA ASP A 73 -4.97 0.19 -22.09
C ASP A 73 -3.72 -0.15 -22.92
N ARG A 74 -3.92 -0.97 -23.97
CA ARG A 74 -2.81 -1.52 -24.78
C ARG A 74 -1.97 -0.44 -25.47
N ASN A 75 -2.61 0.65 -25.87
CA ASN A 75 -1.98 1.73 -26.63
C ASN A 75 -1.61 2.91 -25.73
N PHE A 76 -1.54 2.71 -24.41
CA PHE A 76 -1.36 3.77 -23.43
C PHE A 76 -0.26 4.77 -23.77
N TYR A 77 0.90 4.30 -24.25
CA TYR A 77 2.04 5.15 -24.57
C TYR A 77 1.90 5.96 -25.87
N SER A 78 0.97 5.62 -26.76
CA SER A 78 0.86 6.27 -28.08
C SER A 78 -0.23 7.33 -28.16
N HIS A 79 -1.21 7.33 -27.24
CA HIS A 79 -2.34 8.27 -27.30
C HIS A 79 -2.24 9.37 -26.23
N PRO A 80 -2.84 10.55 -26.43
CA PRO A 80 -2.74 11.66 -25.48
C PRO A 80 -3.83 11.62 -24.40
N GLY A 81 -4.08 10.47 -23.78
CA GLY A 81 -5.14 10.28 -22.76
C GLY A 81 -6.49 9.76 -23.25
N PHE A 82 -6.73 9.66 -24.56
CA PHE A 82 -7.88 8.94 -25.12
C PHE A 82 -7.46 8.11 -26.34
N ASP A 83 -7.96 6.89 -26.45
CA ASP A 83 -7.69 6.03 -27.60
C ASP A 83 -8.88 6.06 -28.57
N LEU A 84 -8.73 6.82 -29.66
CA LEU A 84 -9.74 6.93 -30.72
C LEU A 84 -10.04 5.57 -31.36
N SER A 85 -9.03 4.72 -31.55
CA SER A 85 -9.21 3.39 -32.13
C SER A 85 -10.01 2.47 -31.20
N ALA A 86 -9.77 2.56 -29.89
CA ALA A 86 -10.53 1.81 -28.89
C ALA A 86 -11.98 2.31 -28.79
N ILE A 87 -12.20 3.62 -28.89
CA ILE A 87 -13.54 4.23 -28.92
C ILE A 87 -14.33 3.73 -30.14
N MET A 88 -13.75 3.83 -31.34
CA MET A 88 -14.39 3.38 -32.58
C MET A 88 -14.70 1.88 -32.55
N ARG A 89 -13.74 1.07 -32.08
CA ARG A 89 -13.93 -0.38 -31.91
C ARG A 89 -15.06 -0.70 -30.92
N ALA A 90 -15.09 -0.03 -29.77
CA ALA A 90 -16.11 -0.24 -28.76
C ALA A 90 -17.49 0.19 -29.26
N ALA A 91 -17.59 1.33 -29.96
CA ALA A 91 -18.83 1.80 -30.57
C ALA A 91 -19.37 0.77 -31.57
N TRP A 92 -18.54 0.28 -32.49
CA TRP A 92 -18.94 -0.73 -33.47
C TRP A 92 -19.39 -2.05 -32.82
N GLN A 93 -18.64 -2.53 -31.81
CA GLN A 93 -18.99 -3.75 -31.08
C GLN A 93 -20.30 -3.62 -30.31
N ASN A 94 -20.54 -2.47 -29.67
CA ASN A 94 -21.75 -2.22 -28.88
C ASN A 94 -22.98 -2.07 -29.79
N LEU A 95 -22.84 -1.42 -30.95
CA LEU A 95 -23.89 -1.33 -31.97
C LEU A 95 -24.28 -2.71 -32.50
N ARG A 96 -23.30 -3.52 -32.88
CA ARG A 96 -23.54 -4.89 -33.39
C ARG A 96 -24.16 -5.81 -32.33
N SER A 97 -23.78 -5.66 -31.06
CA SER A 97 -24.22 -6.54 -29.98
C SER A 97 -25.50 -6.07 -29.29
N GLN A 98 -26.03 -4.89 -29.65
CA GLN A 98 -27.18 -4.23 -29.01
C GLN A 98 -27.08 -4.11 -27.47
N ARG A 99 -25.86 -4.18 -26.93
CA ARG A 99 -25.56 -4.05 -25.49
C ARG A 99 -24.14 -3.58 -25.30
N VAL A 100 -23.82 -3.05 -24.12
CA VAL A 100 -22.44 -2.66 -23.78
C VAL A 100 -21.59 -3.91 -23.54
N VAL A 101 -20.67 -4.21 -24.47
CA VAL A 101 -19.77 -5.36 -24.42
C VAL A 101 -18.32 -4.94 -24.19
N SER A 102 -17.90 -3.80 -24.76
CA SER A 102 -16.54 -3.27 -24.61
C SER A 102 -16.57 -1.84 -24.06
N GLY A 103 -15.66 -1.57 -23.13
CA GLY A 103 -15.30 -0.20 -22.72
C GLY A 103 -14.22 0.38 -23.64
N ALA A 104 -14.05 1.70 -23.56
CA ALA A 104 -13.01 2.47 -24.25
C ALA A 104 -12.30 3.48 -23.32
N SER A 105 -12.33 3.23 -22.01
CA SER A 105 -11.69 4.11 -21.02
C SER A 105 -10.21 3.77 -20.89
N THR A 106 -9.36 4.78 -21.06
CA THR A 106 -7.90 4.72 -20.94
C THR A 106 -7.46 4.77 -19.48
N ILE A 107 -6.21 4.37 -19.19
CA ILE A 107 -5.63 4.45 -17.84
C ILE A 107 -5.74 5.88 -17.27
N SER A 108 -5.47 6.90 -18.08
CA SER A 108 -5.55 8.31 -17.68
C SER A 108 -6.96 8.71 -17.27
N GLN A 109 -7.99 8.31 -18.02
CA GLN A 109 -9.39 8.54 -17.63
C GLN A 109 -9.77 7.78 -16.36
N GLN A 110 -9.30 6.55 -16.23
CA GLN A 110 -9.56 5.75 -15.04
C GLN A 110 -8.91 6.35 -13.79
N LEU A 111 -7.68 6.86 -13.89
CA LEU A 111 -7.01 7.56 -12.80
C LEU A 111 -7.83 8.77 -12.34
N ILE A 112 -8.28 9.63 -13.26
CA ILE A 112 -9.15 10.77 -12.93
C ILE A 112 -10.42 10.32 -12.20
N ARG A 113 -11.05 9.25 -12.69
CA ARG A 113 -12.28 8.70 -12.08
C ARG A 113 -12.05 8.22 -10.65
N VAL A 114 -10.88 7.69 -10.33
CA VAL A 114 -10.57 7.20 -8.98
C VAL A 114 -10.21 8.36 -8.04
N ILE A 115 -9.39 9.31 -8.47
CA ILE A 115 -8.99 10.45 -7.63
C ILE A 115 -10.11 11.47 -7.44
N ARG A 116 -11.05 11.55 -8.39
CA ARG A 116 -12.20 12.45 -8.37
C ARG A 116 -13.48 11.71 -8.77
N PRO A 117 -14.07 10.92 -7.85
CA PRO A 117 -15.29 10.16 -8.11
C PRO A 117 -16.46 11.06 -8.49
N ARG A 118 -17.24 10.64 -9.51
CA ARG A 118 -18.41 11.37 -10.02
C ARG A 118 -19.57 10.42 -10.35
N PRO A 119 -20.81 10.93 -10.42
CA PRO A 119 -21.95 10.16 -10.91
C PRO A 119 -21.72 9.59 -12.30
N ARG A 120 -22.21 8.39 -12.59
CA ARG A 120 -21.99 7.71 -13.88
C ARG A 120 -22.94 8.25 -14.95
N ASN A 121 -22.60 9.38 -15.54
CA ASN A 121 -23.34 10.00 -16.65
C ASN A 121 -22.40 10.50 -17.76
N LEU A 122 -22.96 10.83 -18.92
CA LEU A 122 -22.18 11.29 -20.09
C LEU A 122 -21.40 12.58 -19.81
N THR A 123 -21.95 13.47 -18.99
CA THR A 123 -21.28 14.73 -18.62
C THR A 123 -20.03 14.46 -17.79
N SER A 124 -20.11 13.59 -16.78
CA SER A 124 -18.94 13.18 -16.00
C SER A 124 -17.91 12.45 -16.86
N LYS A 125 -18.36 11.67 -17.86
CA LYS A 125 -17.45 11.00 -18.80
C LYS A 125 -16.67 12.00 -19.68
N LEU A 126 -17.32 13.08 -20.11
CA LEU A 126 -16.66 14.18 -20.83
C LEU A 126 -15.69 14.94 -19.92
N GLN A 127 -16.06 15.16 -18.65
CA GLN A 127 -15.17 15.77 -17.65
C GLN A 127 -13.94 14.91 -17.39
N GLU A 128 -14.10 13.59 -17.22
CA GLU A 128 -12.98 12.63 -17.09
C GLU A 128 -12.03 12.72 -18.29
N LEU A 129 -12.57 12.80 -19.51
CA LEU A 129 -11.78 12.94 -20.73
C LEU A 129 -10.96 14.24 -20.73
N LEU A 130 -11.59 15.38 -20.45
CA LEU A 130 -10.92 16.68 -20.48
C LEU A 130 -9.88 16.83 -19.36
N MET A 131 -10.14 16.29 -18.18
CA MET A 131 -9.15 16.22 -17.10
C MET A 131 -8.00 15.26 -17.44
N ALA A 132 -8.27 14.13 -18.11
CA ALA A 132 -7.22 13.21 -18.54
C ALA A 132 -6.31 13.86 -19.59
N LEU A 133 -6.84 14.66 -20.52
CA LEU A 133 -6.03 15.45 -21.45
C LEU A 133 -5.10 16.43 -20.73
N ARG A 134 -5.60 17.13 -19.71
CA ARG A 134 -4.78 18.05 -18.89
C ARG A 134 -3.71 17.31 -18.09
N LEU A 135 -4.05 16.14 -17.57
CA LEU A 135 -3.09 15.30 -16.86
C LEU A 135 -1.93 14.90 -17.77
N GLU A 136 -2.22 14.49 -19.00
CA GLU A 136 -1.24 14.08 -20.03
C GLU A 136 -0.35 15.22 -20.52
N GLN A 137 -0.80 16.48 -20.40
CA GLN A 137 0.03 17.64 -20.71
C GLN A 137 1.05 17.95 -19.62
N ARG A 138 0.81 17.51 -18.37
CA ARG A 138 1.63 17.87 -17.21
C ARG A 138 2.52 16.75 -16.70
N TYR A 139 2.10 15.50 -16.89
CA TYR A 139 2.81 14.32 -16.43
C TYR A 139 3.22 13.43 -17.59
N SER A 140 4.39 12.82 -17.45
CA SER A 140 4.82 11.76 -18.35
C SER A 140 3.94 10.51 -18.20
N LYS A 141 3.93 9.66 -19.23
CA LYS A 141 3.23 8.37 -19.21
C LYS A 141 3.61 7.49 -18.02
N ASN A 142 4.89 7.47 -17.67
CA ASN A 142 5.38 6.70 -16.52
C ASN A 142 4.81 7.23 -15.21
N GLN A 143 4.79 8.56 -15.02
CA GLN A 143 4.20 9.18 -13.81
C GLN A 143 2.70 8.92 -13.73
N ILE A 144 1.97 9.01 -14.85
CA ILE A 144 0.52 8.70 -14.88
C ILE A 144 0.28 7.25 -14.51
N LEU A 145 1.06 6.33 -15.07
CA LEU A 145 0.96 4.91 -14.75
C LEU A 145 1.31 4.62 -13.29
N GLU A 146 2.35 5.28 -12.76
CA GLU A 146 2.75 5.18 -11.36
C GLU A 146 1.64 5.65 -10.41
N HIS A 147 1.04 6.82 -10.68
CA HIS A 147 -0.11 7.26 -9.91
C HIS A 147 -1.24 6.24 -10.00
N TYR A 148 -1.58 5.78 -11.21
CA TYR A 148 -2.64 4.80 -11.43
C TYR A 148 -2.47 3.51 -10.62
N ILE A 149 -1.30 2.88 -10.66
CA ILE A 149 -1.05 1.62 -9.93
C ILE A 149 -1.03 1.80 -8.42
N ASN A 150 -0.84 3.02 -7.91
CA ASN A 150 -0.91 3.32 -6.49
C ASN A 150 -2.32 3.76 -6.04
N THR A 151 -3.17 4.27 -6.94
CA THR A 151 -4.55 4.71 -6.61
C THR A 151 -5.59 3.59 -6.76
N VAL A 152 -5.37 2.68 -7.71
CA VAL A 152 -6.42 1.76 -8.16
C VAL A 152 -7.04 0.96 -7.01
N SER A 153 -8.36 0.87 -7.00
CA SER A 153 -9.07 0.06 -6.00
C SER A 153 -8.79 -1.43 -6.23
N MET A 154 -8.48 -2.15 -5.16
CA MET A 154 -8.23 -3.59 -5.18
C MET A 154 -9.24 -4.27 -4.25
N PHE A 155 -8.79 -4.97 -3.22
CA PHE A 155 -9.66 -5.79 -2.38
C PHE A 155 -10.23 -5.00 -1.19
N GLY A 156 -11.49 -4.59 -1.28
CA GLY A 156 -12.17 -3.82 -0.22
C GLY A 156 -11.62 -2.39 -0.09
N ASN A 157 -11.15 -2.04 1.11
CA ASN A 157 -10.55 -0.75 1.42
C ASN A 157 -9.06 -0.64 1.01
N VAL A 158 -8.57 -1.56 0.18
CA VAL A 158 -7.17 -1.54 -0.26
C VAL A 158 -7.06 -0.76 -1.56
N ARG A 159 -6.08 0.14 -1.61
CA ARG A 159 -5.71 0.91 -2.80
C ARG A 159 -4.28 0.59 -3.19
N GLY A 160 -4.07 0.53 -4.49
CA GLY A 160 -2.80 0.26 -5.11
C GLY A 160 -2.39 -1.20 -5.13
N ILE A 161 -1.46 -1.52 -6.02
CA ILE A 161 -1.03 -2.89 -6.31
C ILE A 161 -0.09 -3.42 -5.23
N TYR A 162 0.70 -2.55 -4.59
CA TYR A 162 1.66 -2.94 -3.55
C TYR A 162 1.01 -3.71 -2.40
N LEU A 163 -0.04 -3.15 -1.78
CA LEU A 163 -0.75 -3.83 -0.70
C LEU A 163 -1.57 -5.02 -1.19
N ALA A 164 -2.13 -4.95 -2.40
CA ALA A 164 -2.86 -6.07 -2.99
C ALA A 164 -1.95 -7.30 -3.21
N SER A 165 -0.71 -7.08 -3.63
CA SER A 165 0.32 -8.12 -3.77
C SER A 165 0.62 -8.79 -2.42
N HIS A 166 0.81 -8.01 -1.36
CA HIS A 166 1.03 -8.54 -0.01
C HIS A 166 -0.18 -9.31 0.53
N LEU A 167 -1.39 -8.81 0.30
CA LEU A 167 -2.62 -9.45 0.78
C LEU A 167 -2.93 -10.78 0.08
N LEU A 168 -2.65 -10.86 -1.23
CA LEU A 168 -2.98 -12.05 -2.01
C LEU A 168 -1.83 -13.05 -2.01
N PHE A 169 -0.60 -12.60 -2.24
CA PHE A 169 0.58 -13.47 -2.44
C PHE A 169 1.59 -13.40 -1.30
N GLY A 170 1.57 -12.35 -0.47
CA GLY A 170 2.57 -12.15 0.58
C GLY A 170 3.93 -11.77 0.02
N LYS A 171 3.95 -11.09 -1.13
CA LYS A 171 5.16 -10.72 -1.87
C LYS A 171 5.16 -9.23 -2.21
N SER A 172 6.34 -8.66 -2.36
CA SER A 172 6.51 -7.35 -2.97
C SER A 172 6.23 -7.41 -4.49
N PRO A 173 5.71 -6.33 -5.13
CA PRO A 173 5.31 -6.33 -6.55
C PRO A 173 6.41 -6.65 -7.56
N ASP A 174 7.68 -6.37 -7.23
CA ASP A 174 8.86 -6.71 -8.00
C ASP A 174 9.12 -8.23 -8.06
N MET A 175 8.68 -8.98 -7.04
CA MET A 175 8.87 -10.43 -6.93
C MET A 175 7.72 -11.25 -7.51
N LEU A 176 6.78 -10.60 -8.20
CA LEU A 176 5.62 -11.25 -8.80
C LEU A 176 5.98 -11.96 -10.09
N ASN A 177 5.59 -13.23 -10.18
CA ASN A 177 5.66 -13.96 -11.44
C ASN A 177 4.53 -13.55 -12.40
N LEU A 178 4.65 -13.92 -13.68
CA LEU A 178 3.66 -13.64 -14.73
C LEU A 178 2.19 -13.97 -14.35
N GLY A 179 1.95 -15.11 -13.70
CA GLY A 179 0.60 -15.52 -13.30
C GLY A 179 0.02 -14.66 -12.18
N GLU A 180 0.85 -14.29 -11.21
CA GLU A 180 0.49 -13.39 -10.11
C GLU A 180 0.25 -11.97 -10.61
N SER A 181 1.14 -11.48 -11.49
CA SER A 181 1.06 -10.21 -12.19
C SER A 181 -0.24 -10.07 -13.00
N ALA A 182 -0.57 -11.08 -13.82
CA ALA A 182 -1.82 -11.10 -14.57
C ALA A 182 -3.05 -11.19 -13.66
N THR A 183 -2.93 -11.79 -12.47
CA THR A 183 -4.03 -11.88 -11.50
C THR A 183 -4.34 -10.51 -10.91
N LEU A 184 -3.33 -9.73 -10.51
CA LEU A 184 -3.54 -8.38 -9.99
C LEU A 184 -4.07 -7.44 -11.08
N ALA A 185 -3.51 -7.50 -12.29
CA ALA A 185 -4.01 -6.73 -13.43
C ALA A 185 -5.48 -7.07 -13.76
N ALA A 186 -5.86 -8.35 -13.68
CA ALA A 186 -7.24 -8.76 -13.89
C ALA A 186 -8.22 -8.23 -12.83
N ALA A 187 -7.77 -8.07 -11.58
CA ALA A 187 -8.61 -7.61 -10.48
C ALA A 187 -9.01 -6.13 -10.62
N VAL A 188 -8.13 -5.30 -11.21
CA VAL A 188 -8.30 -3.85 -11.38
C VAL A 188 -9.63 -3.46 -12.03
N GLN A 189 -10.05 -4.19 -13.07
CA GLN A 189 -11.24 -3.84 -13.86
C GLN A 189 -12.53 -3.78 -13.02
N ALA A 190 -12.70 -4.73 -12.11
CA ALA A 190 -13.92 -4.85 -11.30
C ALA A 190 -13.60 -5.50 -9.94
N PRO A 191 -12.91 -4.77 -9.04
CA PRO A 191 -12.28 -5.36 -7.87
C PRO A 191 -13.27 -6.04 -6.91
N GLY A 192 -14.44 -5.44 -6.69
CA GLY A 192 -15.50 -6.05 -5.87
C GLY A 192 -16.16 -7.27 -6.52
N ARG A 193 -16.23 -7.33 -7.86
CA ARG A 193 -16.79 -8.50 -8.58
C ARG A 193 -15.77 -9.63 -8.67
N PHE A 194 -14.48 -9.29 -8.72
CA PHE A 194 -13.36 -10.21 -8.84
C PHE A 194 -12.68 -10.43 -7.49
N ASP A 195 -13.43 -10.34 -6.39
CA ASP A 195 -12.90 -10.59 -5.05
C ASP A 195 -12.38 -12.04 -4.93
N PRO A 196 -11.06 -12.24 -4.75
CA PRO A 196 -10.44 -13.55 -4.68
C PRO A 196 -10.83 -14.34 -3.43
N PHE A 197 -11.37 -13.67 -2.41
CA PHE A 197 -11.71 -14.29 -1.12
C PHE A 197 -13.14 -14.87 -1.11
N THR A 198 -13.93 -14.62 -2.16
CA THR A 198 -15.23 -15.25 -2.35
C THR A 198 -15.15 -16.34 -3.42
N THR A 199 -15.88 -17.44 -3.26
CA THR A 199 -15.86 -18.55 -4.24
C THR A 199 -16.24 -18.08 -5.65
N ARG A 200 -17.29 -17.25 -5.75
CA ARG A 200 -17.77 -16.70 -7.03
C ARG A 200 -16.79 -15.69 -7.62
N GLY A 201 -16.27 -14.76 -6.82
CA GLY A 201 -15.33 -13.74 -7.27
C GLY A 201 -14.01 -14.35 -7.72
N ASN A 202 -13.49 -15.35 -6.99
CA ASN A 202 -12.27 -16.08 -7.35
C ASN A 202 -12.39 -16.80 -8.71
N ALA A 203 -13.52 -17.46 -8.97
CA ALA A 203 -13.76 -18.12 -10.25
C ALA A 203 -13.85 -17.12 -11.42
N LEU A 204 -14.46 -15.95 -11.20
CA LEU A 204 -14.52 -14.88 -12.19
C LEU A 204 -13.14 -14.25 -12.44
N LEU A 205 -12.38 -14.00 -11.36
CA LEU A 205 -11.02 -13.48 -11.43
C LEU A 205 -10.10 -14.43 -12.21
N ARG A 206 -10.19 -15.75 -11.97
CA ARG A 206 -9.43 -16.76 -12.71
C ARG A 206 -9.69 -16.67 -14.22
N ARG A 207 -10.96 -16.61 -14.63
CA ARG A 207 -11.34 -16.47 -16.05
C ARG A 207 -10.79 -15.17 -16.65
N ARG A 208 -10.84 -14.07 -15.89
CA ARG A 208 -10.32 -12.77 -16.35
C ARG A 208 -8.79 -12.79 -16.46
N ARG A 209 -8.09 -13.37 -15.49
CA ARG A 209 -6.63 -13.58 -15.52
C ARG A 209 -6.22 -14.40 -16.74
N ASP A 210 -6.89 -15.53 -17.00
CA ASP A 210 -6.55 -16.39 -18.14
C ASP A 210 -6.74 -15.65 -19.47
N TRP A 211 -7.75 -14.77 -19.56
CA TRP A 211 -7.91 -13.85 -20.69
C TRP A 211 -6.74 -12.85 -20.79
N VAL A 212 -6.30 -12.24 -19.68
CA VAL A 212 -5.14 -11.32 -19.67
C VAL A 212 -3.89 -12.05 -20.15
N LEU A 213 -3.60 -13.23 -19.62
CA LEU A 213 -2.48 -14.07 -20.04
C LEU A 213 -2.54 -14.40 -21.54
N GLN A 214 -3.73 -14.69 -22.07
CA GLN A 214 -3.92 -14.93 -23.50
C GLN A 214 -3.62 -13.67 -24.33
N GLN A 215 -4.01 -12.47 -23.86
CA GLN A 215 -3.67 -11.22 -24.54
C GLN A 215 -2.18 -10.91 -24.46
N MET A 216 -1.52 -11.23 -23.34
CA MET A 216 -0.07 -11.09 -23.20
C MET A 216 0.68 -11.97 -24.20
N LEU A 217 0.27 -13.23 -24.37
CA LEU A 217 0.83 -14.14 -25.37
C LEU A 217 0.64 -13.59 -26.79
N LYS A 218 -0.57 -13.14 -27.14
CA LYS A 218 -0.87 -12.56 -28.47
C LYS A 218 -0.06 -11.30 -28.78
N ASN A 219 0.26 -10.52 -27.75
CA ASN A 219 1.04 -9.28 -27.90
C ASN A 219 2.55 -9.51 -27.72
N GLY A 220 3.01 -10.77 -27.69
CA GLY A 220 4.43 -11.11 -27.56
C GLY A 220 5.05 -10.71 -26.22
N LYS A 221 4.24 -10.56 -25.16
CA LYS A 221 4.71 -10.22 -23.81
C LYS A 221 5.11 -11.44 -22.98
N CYS A 222 4.74 -12.64 -23.41
CA CYS A 222 5.21 -13.89 -22.84
C CYS A 222 5.26 -14.97 -23.93
N ASP A 223 6.05 -16.02 -23.70
CA ASP A 223 6.10 -17.19 -24.57
C ASP A 223 5.02 -18.23 -24.22
N LYS A 224 4.87 -19.24 -25.09
CA LYS A 224 3.86 -20.29 -24.93
C LYS A 224 4.08 -21.12 -23.66
N SER A 225 5.33 -21.35 -23.25
CA SER A 225 5.68 -22.13 -22.05
C SER A 225 5.34 -21.36 -20.78
N GLN A 226 5.67 -20.07 -20.72
CA GLN A 226 5.35 -19.14 -19.65
C GLN A 226 3.83 -19.03 -19.49
N TYR A 227 3.09 -18.87 -20.60
CA TYR A 227 1.63 -18.87 -20.61
C TYR A 227 1.05 -20.17 -20.01
N GLN A 228 1.52 -21.33 -20.48
CA GLN A 228 1.03 -22.63 -20.02
C GLN A 228 1.30 -22.87 -18.53
N ASN A 229 2.42 -22.36 -18.01
CA ASN A 229 2.74 -22.43 -16.58
C ASN A 229 1.88 -21.44 -15.77
N ALA A 230 1.71 -20.20 -16.25
CA ALA A 230 0.98 -19.15 -15.56
C ALA A 230 -0.53 -19.47 -15.40
N VAL A 231 -1.16 -20.08 -16.40
CA VAL A 231 -2.59 -20.46 -16.34
C VAL A 231 -2.87 -21.54 -15.28
N LYS A 232 -1.89 -22.41 -15.00
CA LYS A 232 -2.00 -23.46 -13.98
C LYS A 232 -1.94 -22.92 -12.55
N LEU A 233 -1.43 -21.70 -12.35
CA LEU A 233 -1.28 -21.11 -11.03
C LEU A 233 -2.64 -21.02 -10.32
N ALA A 234 -2.70 -21.46 -9.06
CA ALA A 234 -3.91 -21.30 -8.24
C ALA A 234 -3.96 -19.89 -7.65
N ILE A 235 -5.14 -19.27 -7.68
CA ILE A 235 -5.36 -17.98 -7.00
C ILE A 235 -5.68 -18.27 -5.52
N PRO A 236 -4.91 -17.71 -4.56
CA PRO A 236 -5.19 -17.85 -3.15
C PRO A 236 -6.61 -17.41 -2.80
N LYS A 237 -7.27 -18.17 -1.91
CA LYS A 237 -8.65 -17.92 -1.46
C LYS A 237 -8.74 -17.26 -0.09
N TYR A 238 -7.63 -17.16 0.64
CA TYR A 238 -7.58 -16.58 1.98
C TYR A 238 -6.85 -15.25 1.93
N ARG A 239 -7.30 -14.32 2.79
CA ARG A 239 -6.66 -13.01 2.94
C ARG A 239 -5.47 -13.14 3.89
N ARG A 240 -4.27 -12.85 3.40
CA ARG A 240 -3.09 -12.76 4.27
C ARG A 240 -3.20 -11.55 5.19
N LYS A 241 -2.60 -11.63 6.37
CA LYS A 241 -2.48 -10.49 7.28
C LYS A 241 -1.45 -9.52 6.72
N LEU A 242 -1.75 -8.22 6.79
CA LEU A 242 -0.74 -7.19 6.56
C LEU A 242 0.31 -7.24 7.69
N PRO A 243 1.55 -6.77 7.43
CA PRO A 243 2.56 -6.69 8.46
C PRO A 243 2.07 -5.92 9.69
N PHE A 244 2.37 -6.50 10.86
CA PHE A 244 2.04 -5.95 12.17
C PHE A 244 3.25 -6.17 13.09
N ASN A 245 4.35 -5.52 12.73
CA ASN A 245 5.64 -5.69 13.40
C ASN A 245 5.87 -4.57 14.43
N ALA A 246 6.63 -4.87 15.48
CA ALA A 246 7.01 -3.94 16.55
C ALA A 246 5.85 -3.05 17.05
N PRO A 247 4.72 -3.62 17.50
CA PRO A 247 3.50 -2.85 17.76
C PRO A 247 3.68 -1.78 18.84
N HIS A 248 4.43 -2.07 19.91
CA HIS A 248 4.78 -1.11 20.96
C HIS A 248 5.54 0.12 20.44
N PHE A 249 6.50 -0.12 19.54
CA PHE A 249 7.28 0.95 18.92
C PHE A 249 6.42 1.75 17.94
N CYS A 250 5.60 1.08 17.13
CA CYS A 250 4.68 1.72 16.20
C CYS A 250 3.67 2.61 16.94
N ASP A 251 3.07 2.10 18.03
CA ASP A 251 2.11 2.85 18.84
C ASP A 251 2.78 4.09 19.47
N LEU A 252 3.99 3.91 20.05
CA LEU A 252 4.80 5.03 20.57
C LEU A 252 5.09 6.07 19.48
N THR A 253 5.56 5.63 18.31
CA THR A 253 5.89 6.52 17.18
C THR A 253 4.67 7.34 16.77
N THR A 254 3.50 6.70 16.65
CA THR A 254 2.28 7.41 16.25
C THR A 254 1.71 8.30 17.35
N ALA A 255 1.92 7.96 18.63
CA ALA A 255 1.55 8.81 19.74
C ALA A 255 2.43 10.07 19.83
N THR A 256 3.72 9.95 19.49
CA THR A 256 4.68 11.06 19.55
C THR A 256 4.62 11.96 18.31
N PHE A 257 4.52 11.38 17.11
CA PHE A 257 4.65 12.12 15.84
C PHE A 257 3.37 12.20 15.02
N GLY A 258 2.28 11.55 15.46
CA GLY A 258 1.06 11.39 14.69
C GLY A 258 1.11 10.21 13.73
N GLN A 259 -0.01 9.92 13.06
CA GLN A 259 -0.06 8.90 12.02
C GLN A 259 0.78 9.30 10.81
N PRO A 260 1.40 8.34 10.09
CA PRO A 260 2.17 8.67 8.91
C PRO A 260 1.27 9.23 7.80
N ALA A 261 1.80 10.22 7.08
CA ALA A 261 1.33 10.60 5.74
C ALA A 261 2.33 10.05 4.72
N GLY A 262 1.89 9.08 3.92
CA GLY A 262 2.75 8.32 3.02
C GLY A 262 3.66 7.31 3.73
N LYS A 263 4.76 6.92 3.07
CA LYS A 263 5.75 6.00 3.64
C LYS A 263 6.71 6.76 4.55
N LYS A 264 6.83 6.35 5.82
CA LYS A 264 7.77 6.93 6.79
C LYS A 264 8.74 5.87 7.30
N GLN A 265 10.02 6.13 7.11
CA GLN A 265 11.10 5.27 7.60
C GLN A 265 11.37 5.57 9.07
N THR A 266 11.62 4.53 9.85
CA THR A 266 11.91 4.61 11.28
C THR A 266 13.32 4.11 11.57
N THR A 267 13.78 4.27 12.81
CA THR A 267 15.09 3.78 13.27
C THR A 267 15.12 2.28 13.53
N LEU A 268 13.95 1.64 13.61
CA LEU A 268 13.81 0.26 14.01
C LEU A 268 14.48 -0.68 13.00
N ASP A 269 15.16 -1.69 13.49
CA ASP A 269 15.71 -2.80 12.70
C ASP A 269 14.84 -4.03 12.94
N LEU A 270 14.18 -4.56 11.89
CA LEU A 270 13.27 -5.69 12.05
C LEU A 270 13.98 -7.00 12.40
N GLU A 271 15.22 -7.19 11.96
CA GLU A 271 15.98 -8.39 12.29
C GLU A 271 16.28 -8.39 13.79
N LEU A 272 16.79 -7.27 14.30
CA LEU A 272 17.06 -7.09 15.72
C LEU A 272 15.78 -7.13 16.57
N GLN A 273 14.68 -6.56 16.06
CA GLN A 273 13.36 -6.64 16.71
C GLN A 273 12.90 -8.10 16.84
N ASN A 274 13.02 -8.89 15.78
CA ASN A 274 12.63 -10.30 15.79
C ASN A 274 13.50 -11.09 16.76
N PHE A 275 14.81 -10.81 16.79
CA PHE A 275 15.74 -11.39 17.75
C PHE A 275 15.36 -11.05 19.20
N LEU A 276 15.08 -9.78 19.49
CA LEU A 276 14.65 -9.32 20.82
C LEU A 276 13.32 -9.97 21.24
N TYR A 277 12.34 -10.03 20.34
CA TYR A 277 11.05 -10.65 20.61
C TYR A 277 11.18 -12.16 20.87
N ALA A 278 11.96 -12.89 20.06
CA ALA A 278 12.20 -14.32 20.26
C ALA A 278 12.91 -14.60 21.59
N THR A 279 13.94 -13.81 21.91
CA THR A 279 14.73 -13.94 23.14
C THR A 279 13.86 -13.69 24.37
N THR A 280 13.12 -12.59 24.39
CA THR A 280 12.26 -12.26 25.54
C THR A 280 11.15 -13.30 25.74
N ARG A 281 10.53 -13.77 24.65
CA ARG A 281 9.52 -14.84 24.71
C ARG A 281 10.09 -16.16 25.25
N ALA A 282 11.32 -16.52 24.88
CA ALA A 282 11.98 -17.74 25.37
C ALA A 282 12.31 -17.66 26.87
N HIS A 283 12.65 -16.48 27.38
CA HIS A 283 12.99 -16.29 28.80
C HIS A 283 11.78 -16.10 29.72
N LEU A 284 10.63 -15.67 29.19
CA LEU A 284 9.43 -15.38 29.97
C LEU A 284 9.02 -16.51 30.94
N PRO A 285 8.96 -17.80 30.55
CA PRO A 285 8.52 -18.86 31.47
C PRO A 285 9.40 -19.00 32.70
N ARG A 286 10.72 -18.72 32.57
CA ARG A 286 11.65 -18.73 33.70
C ARG A 286 11.38 -17.55 34.63
N LEU A 287 11.14 -16.36 34.07
CA LEU A 287 10.84 -15.15 34.85
C LEU A 287 9.49 -15.26 35.59
N MET A 288 8.50 -15.93 34.97
CA MET A 288 7.21 -16.19 35.61
C MET A 288 7.34 -17.04 36.88
N LYS A 289 8.29 -17.98 36.94
CA LYS A 289 8.59 -18.75 38.16
C LYS A 289 9.14 -17.87 39.29
N SER A 290 9.73 -16.73 38.95
CA SER A 290 10.22 -15.71 39.90
C SER A 290 9.18 -14.62 40.20
N GLY A 291 7.93 -14.80 39.77
CA GLY A 291 6.82 -13.88 40.04
C GLY A 291 6.64 -12.77 38.99
N ALA A 292 7.39 -12.77 37.89
CA ALA A 292 7.19 -11.77 36.83
C ALA A 292 5.92 -12.09 36.01
N ALA A 293 5.06 -11.10 35.82
CA ALA A 293 3.87 -11.22 34.96
C ALA A 293 4.07 -10.64 33.55
N GLN A 294 5.08 -9.78 33.37
CA GLN A 294 5.39 -9.07 32.13
C GLN A 294 6.90 -8.88 32.00
N LEU A 295 7.34 -8.52 30.79
CA LEU A 295 8.69 -8.09 30.51
C LEU A 295 8.67 -6.91 29.55
N ALA A 296 9.75 -6.13 29.56
CA ALA A 296 10.02 -5.12 28.55
C ALA A 296 11.51 -5.07 28.27
N ALA A 297 11.88 -4.72 27.04
CA ALA A 297 13.25 -4.54 26.62
C ALA A 297 13.33 -3.53 25.48
N ILE A 298 14.41 -2.74 25.49
CA ILE A 298 14.78 -1.80 24.43
C ILE A 298 16.23 -2.10 24.06
N ILE A 299 16.53 -2.08 22.76
CA ILE A 299 17.89 -2.00 22.24
C ILE A 299 18.02 -0.66 21.55
N ALA A 300 19.01 0.13 21.97
CA ALA A 300 19.30 1.44 21.42
C ALA A 300 20.77 1.54 21.00
N ASP A 301 21.04 2.35 19.98
CA ASP A 301 22.39 2.72 19.60
C ASP A 301 22.98 3.68 20.65
N ALA A 302 24.14 3.36 21.21
CA ALA A 302 24.74 4.15 22.29
C ALA A 302 25.26 5.53 21.85
N ARG A 303 25.50 5.74 20.56
CA ARG A 303 26.03 6.99 19.99
C ARG A 303 24.91 7.89 19.50
N THR A 304 23.95 7.33 18.77
CA THR A 304 22.85 8.09 18.17
C THR A 304 21.60 8.15 19.04
N LEU A 305 21.52 7.29 20.07
CA LEU A 305 20.34 7.10 20.92
C LEU A 305 19.09 6.66 20.14
N GLU A 306 19.29 6.16 18.92
CA GLU A 306 18.22 5.59 18.11
C GLU A 306 17.70 4.30 18.74
N ILE A 307 16.38 4.15 18.84
CA ILE A 307 15.75 2.89 19.25
C ILE A 307 15.80 1.94 18.05
N LEU A 308 16.56 0.85 18.19
CA LEU A 308 16.75 -0.16 17.14
C LEU A 308 15.78 -1.33 17.29
N ALA A 309 15.39 -1.67 18.52
CA ALA A 309 14.36 -2.67 18.79
C ALA A 309 13.67 -2.36 20.13
N MET A 310 12.39 -2.70 20.23
CA MET A 310 11.59 -2.41 21.42
C MET A 310 10.44 -3.39 21.58
N THR A 311 10.32 -3.96 22.78
CA THR A 311 9.17 -4.74 23.21
C THR A 311 8.70 -4.27 24.59
N GLY A 312 7.48 -3.77 24.66
CA GLY A 312 6.89 -3.23 25.89
C GLY A 312 6.17 -4.26 26.76
N SER A 313 5.95 -5.47 26.24
CA SER A 313 5.26 -6.56 26.93
C SER A 313 5.81 -7.90 26.47
N ALA A 314 5.43 -8.97 27.16
CA ALA A 314 5.72 -10.35 26.78
C ALA A 314 5.07 -10.76 25.45
N GLU A 315 3.79 -10.43 25.31
CA GLU A 315 2.99 -10.65 24.10
C GLU A 315 2.12 -9.42 23.92
N PHE A 316 2.01 -8.89 22.70
CA PHE A 316 1.13 -7.76 22.42
C PHE A 316 -0.29 -8.26 22.22
N GLY A 317 -1.23 -7.72 22.98
CA GLY A 317 -2.64 -8.11 22.87
C GLY A 317 -3.44 -7.84 24.13
N PRO A 318 -4.77 -7.96 24.06
CA PRO A 318 -5.65 -7.70 25.20
C PRO A 318 -5.56 -8.82 26.25
N VAL A 319 -5.47 -10.08 25.80
CA VAL A 319 -5.46 -11.28 26.66
C VAL A 319 -4.25 -11.29 27.60
N SER A 320 -3.09 -10.84 27.11
CA SER A 320 -1.85 -10.77 27.87
C SER A 320 -1.70 -9.47 28.67
N GLY A 321 -2.66 -8.53 28.64
CA GLY A 321 -2.45 -7.16 29.15
C GLY A 321 -1.36 -6.40 28.40
N GLY A 322 -0.99 -6.89 27.22
CA GLY A 322 0.18 -6.49 26.45
C GLY A 322 0.06 -5.20 25.67
N PHE A 323 -1.06 -4.49 25.76
CA PHE A 323 -1.16 -3.11 25.28
C PHE A 323 -0.43 -2.14 26.21
N ASN A 324 -0.19 -2.53 27.46
CA ASN A 324 0.63 -1.74 28.36
C ASN A 324 2.09 -1.84 27.93
N ASN A 325 2.64 -0.71 27.51
CA ASN A 325 4.02 -0.60 27.08
C ASN A 325 4.92 -0.28 28.28
N ALA A 326 5.50 -1.32 28.89
CA ALA A 326 6.33 -1.15 30.07
C ALA A 326 7.69 -0.47 29.78
N CYS A 327 8.07 -0.25 28.52
CA CYS A 327 9.22 0.58 28.17
C CYS A 327 9.02 2.07 28.49
N ILE A 328 7.77 2.54 28.49
CA ILE A 328 7.42 3.95 28.79
C ILE A 328 6.68 4.10 30.12
N ALA A 329 6.28 3.00 30.74
CA ALA A 329 5.61 3.01 32.04
C ALA A 329 6.58 3.36 33.16
N ARG A 330 6.22 4.33 34.02
CA ARG A 330 7.04 4.70 35.18
C ARG A 330 7.06 3.57 36.20
N ARG A 331 8.27 3.20 36.66
CA ARG A 331 8.53 2.20 37.70
C ARG A 331 9.66 2.69 38.60
N SER A 332 9.80 2.11 39.80
CA SER A 332 10.97 2.38 40.64
C SER A 332 12.23 1.90 39.93
N GLY A 333 13.22 2.78 39.76
CA GLY A 333 14.51 2.43 39.13
C GLY A 333 15.40 1.55 40.01
N GLY A 334 15.12 1.46 41.31
CA GLY A 334 15.92 0.68 42.25
C GLY A 334 17.42 0.98 42.15
N SER A 335 18.24 -0.07 42.20
CA SER A 335 19.71 0.09 42.13
C SER A 335 20.24 0.52 40.76
N VAL A 336 19.41 0.53 39.70
CA VAL A 336 19.84 0.94 38.34
C VAL A 336 20.17 2.43 38.29
N LEU A 337 19.71 3.23 39.26
CA LEU A 337 20.03 4.66 39.33
C LEU A 337 21.36 4.98 40.02
N LYS A 338 21.98 4.00 40.69
CA LYS A 338 23.25 4.20 41.41
C LYS A 338 24.40 4.72 40.54
N PRO A 339 24.61 4.26 39.29
CA PRO A 339 25.66 4.79 38.43
C PRO A 339 25.59 6.31 38.22
N PHE A 340 24.39 6.91 38.17
CA PHE A 340 24.25 8.37 38.07
C PHE A 340 24.70 9.09 39.34
N LEU A 341 24.45 8.50 40.51
CA LEU A 341 24.95 9.02 41.78
C LEU A 341 26.48 8.95 41.85
N TYR A 342 27.07 7.84 41.40
CA TYR A 342 28.53 7.71 41.34
C TYR A 342 29.14 8.66 40.29
N ALA A 343 28.49 8.86 39.14
CA ALA A 343 28.93 9.84 38.15
C ALA A 343 28.97 11.26 38.73
N LEU A 344 27.93 11.66 39.47
CA LEU A 344 27.90 12.95 40.17
C LEU A 344 29.02 13.09 41.20
N ALA A 345 29.35 12.02 41.93
CA ALA A 345 30.46 12.01 42.88
C ALA A 345 31.81 12.18 42.15
N LEU A 346 32.02 11.46 41.04
CA LEU A 346 33.22 11.59 40.21
C LEU A 346 33.39 13.02 39.65
N GLU A 347 32.30 13.62 39.17
CA GLU A 347 32.28 15.01 38.71
C GLU A 347 32.57 16.01 39.84
N SER A 348 32.17 15.68 41.06
CA SER A 348 32.44 16.48 42.27
C SER A 348 33.86 16.26 42.84
N GLY A 349 34.72 15.50 42.16
CA GLY A 349 36.11 15.27 42.56
C GLY A 349 36.31 14.15 43.58
N TYR A 350 35.29 13.34 43.88
CA TYR A 350 35.47 12.07 44.60
C TYR A 350 36.02 11.03 43.63
N TYR A 351 36.89 10.14 44.11
CA TYR A 351 37.46 9.06 43.30
C TYR A 351 37.16 7.71 43.94
N PRO A 352 37.16 6.59 43.18
CA PRO A 352 36.87 5.27 43.74
C PRO A 352 37.79 4.84 44.90
N SER A 353 38.96 5.46 45.02
CA SER A 353 39.93 5.24 46.11
C SER A 353 39.69 6.08 47.36
N PHE A 354 38.64 6.91 47.41
CA PHE A 354 38.19 7.52 48.67
C PHE A 354 37.63 6.40 49.56
N VAL A 355 38.48 5.87 50.43
CA VAL A 355 38.13 4.97 51.53
C VAL A 355 38.44 5.67 52.84
#